data_AF-A0A848XVL3-F1
#
_entry.id   AF-A0A848XVL3-F1
#
_cell.length_a   1.000
_cell.length_b   1.000
_cell.length_c   1.000
_cell.angle_alpha   90.00
_cell.angle_beta   90.00
_cell.angle_gamma   90.00
#
_symmetry.space_group_name_H-M   'P 1'
#
loop_
_entity.id
_entity.type
_entity.pdbx_description
1 polymer ?
#
loop_
_entity_poly.entity_id
_entity_poly.type
_entity_poly.pdbx_seq_one_letter_code
_entity_poly.pdbx_strand_id
1 'polypeptide(L)'
;MATTGILALLSGDVTEGAAQETGFRGWVSLLSDGRAGWLENENRIGDLCRDAEDLGACYGTHLAPAVDIYDLRPSPDSSAEVLGQIVVAAVPGRGLTSHYRPAGEGRAMAFTTDVYLKDWGYGPPFFHQTFLEERAGWYLLPADPWERPVWLDGNAPGLAELRISTGEIIELRGEGFLVLEATPRSLTMRPEQDADMWCQEGDPPPLRETAPRLMDWDELVDERGHLLIRPKYMKGC
;
A
#
# COMPACT_ATOMS: atom_id res chain seq x y z
N MET A 1 -63.41 -32.26 -17.38
CA MET A 1 -62.68 -31.50 -18.42
C MET A 1 -62.63 -30.05 -17.98
N ALA A 2 -61.51 -29.35 -18.25
CA ALA A 2 -61.10 -28.02 -17.74
C ALA A 2 -60.45 -28.09 -16.33
N THR A 3 -59.16 -28.41 -16.16
CA THR A 3 -57.88 -27.79 -16.60
C THR A 3 -57.27 -26.92 -15.49
N THR A 4 -56.23 -27.49 -14.89
CA THR A 4 -55.21 -26.88 -14.03
C THR A 4 -54.58 -25.66 -14.71
N GLY A 5 -54.38 -24.57 -13.96
CA GLY A 5 -53.70 -23.37 -14.42
C GLY A 5 -53.03 -22.64 -13.26
N ILE A 6 -51.85 -23.13 -12.87
CA ILE A 6 -50.89 -22.44 -12.00
C ILE A 6 -50.33 -21.28 -12.82
N LEU A 7 -50.41 -20.05 -12.32
CA LEU A 7 -49.52 -18.98 -12.78
C LEU A 7 -48.91 -18.28 -11.56
N ALA A 8 -47.58 -18.35 -11.54
CA ALA A 8 -46.69 -17.87 -10.50
C ALA A 8 -46.75 -16.34 -10.39
N LEU A 9 -46.90 -15.86 -9.16
CA LEU A 9 -46.51 -14.50 -8.79
C LEU A 9 -44.98 -14.48 -8.76
N LEU A 10 -44.38 -13.88 -9.78
CA LEU A 10 -42.97 -13.49 -9.77
C LEU A 10 -42.84 -12.34 -8.77
N SER A 11 -42.52 -12.68 -7.53
CA SER A 11 -41.86 -11.78 -6.58
C SER A 11 -40.49 -11.45 -7.16
N GLY A 12 -40.40 -10.34 -7.88
CA GLY A 12 -39.14 -9.71 -8.19
C GLY A 12 -38.56 -9.15 -6.91
N ASP A 13 -37.79 -9.98 -6.18
CA ASP A 13 -36.76 -9.48 -5.29
C ASP A 13 -35.72 -8.83 -6.18
N VAL A 14 -35.90 -7.53 -6.43
CA VAL A 14 -34.77 -6.66 -6.73
C VAL A 14 -33.99 -6.65 -5.45
N THR A 15 -32.99 -7.52 -5.36
CA THR A 15 -31.87 -7.32 -4.46
C THR A 15 -31.32 -5.95 -4.82
N GLU A 16 -31.69 -4.93 -4.04
CA GLU A 16 -30.89 -3.74 -3.85
C GLU A 16 -29.51 -4.26 -3.46
N GLY A 17 -28.63 -4.36 -4.45
CA GLY A 17 -27.22 -4.56 -4.20
C GLY A 17 -26.83 -3.40 -3.30
N ALA A 18 -26.51 -3.71 -2.04
CA ALA A 18 -25.88 -2.77 -1.14
C ALA A 18 -24.79 -2.08 -1.96
N ALA A 19 -24.91 -0.77 -2.16
CA ALA A 19 -23.86 0.01 -2.77
C ALA A 19 -22.61 -0.30 -1.95
N GLN A 20 -21.69 -1.06 -2.55
CA GLN A 20 -20.45 -1.44 -1.91
C GLN A 20 -19.81 -0.11 -1.53
N GLU A 21 -19.66 0.15 -0.22
CA GLU A 21 -19.10 1.41 0.25
C GLU A 21 -17.69 1.53 -0.34
N THR A 22 -17.61 2.36 -1.38
CA THR A 22 -16.36 2.76 -2.03
C THR A 22 -15.79 3.90 -1.20
N GLY A 23 -14.47 3.91 -0.98
CA GLY A 23 -13.80 5.00 -0.25
C GLY A 23 -12.90 4.59 0.91
N PHE A 24 -12.52 3.33 1.04
CA PHE A 24 -11.40 3.01 1.93
C PHE A 24 -10.13 3.74 1.45
N ARG A 25 -9.39 4.30 2.41
CA ARG A 25 -8.07 4.92 2.22
C ARG A 25 -7.02 4.07 2.92
N GLY A 26 -5.80 4.12 2.42
CA GLY A 26 -4.69 3.38 2.97
C GLY A 26 -3.46 3.53 2.11
N TRP A 27 -2.59 2.52 2.13
CA TRP A 27 -1.41 2.50 1.27
C TRP A 27 -1.35 1.23 0.43
N VAL A 28 -0.79 1.33 -0.77
CA VAL A 28 -0.50 0.20 -1.64
C VAL A 28 1.01 0.04 -1.78
N SER A 29 1.53 -1.16 -1.55
CA SER A 29 2.93 -1.50 -1.76
C SER A 29 3.25 -1.37 -3.24
N LEU A 30 4.34 -0.68 -3.56
CA LEU A 30 4.90 -0.59 -4.91
C LEU A 30 6.10 -1.53 -5.08
N LEU A 31 6.25 -2.51 -4.20
CA LEU A 31 7.33 -3.47 -4.22
C LEU A 31 6.79 -4.90 -4.26
N SER A 32 7.14 -5.64 -5.32
CA SER A 32 6.70 -7.02 -5.44
C SER A 32 7.38 -8.00 -4.49
N ASP A 33 6.63 -9.04 -4.11
CA ASP A 33 7.13 -10.16 -3.31
C ASP A 33 8.38 -10.76 -3.97
N GLY A 34 9.48 -10.82 -3.21
CA GLY A 34 10.78 -11.33 -3.66
C GLY A 34 11.80 -10.26 -4.04
N ARG A 35 11.40 -9.00 -4.27
CA ARG A 35 12.36 -7.90 -4.51
C ARG A 35 13.15 -7.52 -3.28
N ALA A 36 12.55 -7.63 -2.10
CA ALA A 36 13.25 -7.48 -0.83
C ALA A 36 14.45 -8.46 -0.74
N GLY A 37 14.26 -9.72 -1.13
CA GLY A 37 15.34 -10.71 -1.16
C GLY A 37 16.40 -10.41 -2.22
N TRP A 38 16.02 -9.79 -3.34
CA TRP A 38 16.96 -9.37 -4.40
C TRP A 38 17.96 -8.32 -3.92
N LEU A 39 17.53 -7.43 -3.02
CA LEU A 39 18.41 -6.41 -2.45
C LEU A 39 19.60 -7.01 -1.69
N GLU A 40 19.44 -8.21 -1.13
CA GLU A 40 20.49 -8.95 -0.41
C GLU A 40 21.49 -9.66 -1.33
N ASN A 41 21.30 -9.63 -2.65
CA ASN A 41 22.17 -10.34 -3.58
C ASN A 41 23.64 -9.87 -3.49
N GLU A 42 23.90 -8.59 -3.19
CA GLU A 42 25.29 -8.12 -3.00
C GLU A 42 25.94 -8.82 -1.81
N ASN A 43 25.24 -8.90 -0.67
CA ASN A 43 25.73 -9.57 0.54
C ASN A 43 25.91 -11.08 0.34
N ARG A 44 25.12 -11.67 -0.56
CA ARG A 44 25.09 -13.11 -0.83
C ARG A 44 25.85 -13.51 -2.10
N ILE A 45 26.53 -12.58 -2.77
CA ILE A 45 27.05 -12.83 -4.12
C ILE A 45 28.05 -13.98 -4.18
N GLY A 46 28.86 -14.13 -3.13
CA GLY A 46 29.81 -15.25 -3.00
C GLY A 46 29.13 -16.61 -2.90
N ASP A 47 27.96 -16.67 -2.25
CA ASP A 47 27.16 -17.90 -2.16
C ASP A 47 26.36 -18.15 -3.44
N LEU A 48 25.78 -17.11 -4.02
CA LEU A 48 24.99 -17.20 -5.26
C LEU A 48 25.84 -17.62 -6.46
N CYS A 49 27.09 -17.15 -6.54
CA CYS A 49 27.99 -17.42 -7.66
C CYS A 49 29.10 -18.42 -7.35
N ARG A 50 28.98 -19.19 -6.25
CA ARG A 50 30.03 -20.11 -5.77
C ARG A 50 30.49 -21.12 -6.82
N ASP A 51 29.54 -21.70 -7.54
CA ASP A 51 29.76 -22.79 -8.48
C ASP A 51 29.57 -22.34 -9.95
N ALA A 52 29.58 -21.03 -10.20
CA ALA A 52 29.34 -20.49 -11.54
C ALA A 52 30.56 -20.69 -12.46
N GLU A 53 30.35 -21.28 -13.64
CA GLU A 53 31.38 -21.45 -14.67
C GLU A 53 31.85 -20.10 -15.25
N ASP A 54 30.95 -19.11 -15.30
CA ASP A 54 31.24 -17.73 -15.68
C ASP A 54 30.82 -16.77 -14.55
N LEU A 55 31.81 -16.36 -13.75
CA LEU A 55 31.61 -15.42 -12.66
C LEU A 55 31.14 -14.04 -13.16
N GLY A 56 31.60 -13.59 -14.32
CA GLY A 56 31.22 -12.29 -14.87
C GLY A 56 29.73 -12.24 -15.22
N ALA A 57 29.24 -13.28 -15.89
CA ALA A 57 27.81 -13.42 -16.21
C ALA A 57 26.95 -13.58 -14.94
N CYS A 58 27.43 -14.36 -13.95
CA CYS A 58 26.73 -14.54 -12.69
C CYS A 58 26.59 -13.21 -11.91
N TYR A 59 27.68 -12.46 -11.79
CA TYR A 59 27.69 -11.15 -11.13
C TYR A 59 26.80 -10.16 -11.87
N GLY A 60 26.91 -10.10 -13.20
CA GLY A 60 26.06 -9.25 -14.03
C GLY A 60 24.57 -9.53 -13.85
N THR A 61 24.19 -10.78 -13.62
CA THR A 61 22.79 -11.17 -13.39
C THR A 61 22.31 -10.83 -11.98
N HIS A 62 23.05 -11.24 -10.95
CA HIS A 62 22.60 -11.10 -9.56
C HIS A 62 22.75 -9.69 -8.98
N LEU A 63 23.65 -8.88 -9.54
CA LEU A 63 23.84 -7.48 -9.14
C LEU A 63 23.07 -6.49 -10.03
N ALA A 64 22.40 -6.97 -11.08
CA ALA A 64 21.55 -6.12 -11.90
C ALA A 64 20.35 -5.59 -11.10
N PRO A 65 19.89 -4.36 -11.38
CA PRO A 65 18.63 -3.87 -10.86
C PRO A 65 17.46 -4.78 -11.25
N ALA A 66 16.66 -5.17 -10.27
CA ALA A 66 15.36 -5.77 -10.48
C ALA A 66 14.31 -4.66 -10.56
N VAL A 67 13.48 -4.67 -11.61
CA VAL A 67 12.56 -3.56 -11.90
C VAL A 67 11.12 -4.05 -11.95
N ASP A 68 10.25 -3.34 -11.23
CA ASP A 68 8.79 -3.44 -11.33
C ASP A 68 8.24 -2.20 -12.03
N ILE A 69 7.27 -2.41 -12.92
CA ILE A 69 6.65 -1.36 -13.72
C ILE A 69 5.14 -1.47 -13.58
N TYR A 70 4.50 -0.36 -13.24
CA TYR A 70 3.06 -0.28 -13.04
C TYR A 70 2.47 0.82 -13.93
N ASP A 71 1.50 0.46 -14.77
CA ASP A 71 0.81 1.42 -15.62
C ASP A 71 -0.20 2.26 -14.82
N LEU A 72 -0.25 3.55 -15.15
CA LEU A 72 -1.15 4.52 -14.56
C LEU A 72 -2.17 5.00 -15.59
N ARG A 73 -3.43 5.11 -15.17
CA ARG A 73 -4.56 5.37 -16.08
C ARG A 73 -5.46 6.51 -15.58
N PRO A 74 -6.23 7.16 -16.47
CA PRO A 74 -7.15 8.23 -16.05
C PRO A 74 -8.41 7.70 -15.35
N SER A 75 -8.73 6.42 -15.52
CA SER A 75 -9.92 5.75 -15.00
C SER A 75 -9.60 4.28 -14.68
N PRO A 76 -10.39 3.59 -13.82
CA PRO A 76 -10.18 2.19 -13.47
C PRO A 76 -10.69 1.26 -14.58
N ASP A 77 -10.01 1.34 -15.72
CA ASP A 77 -10.35 0.62 -16.94
C ASP A 77 -9.06 0.19 -17.63
N SER A 78 -8.87 -1.12 -17.79
CA SER A 78 -7.68 -1.69 -18.43
C SER A 78 -7.58 -1.36 -19.93
N SER A 79 -8.67 -0.87 -20.54
CA SER A 79 -8.68 -0.38 -21.92
C SER A 79 -8.37 1.11 -22.06
N ALA A 80 -8.40 1.89 -20.97
CA ALA A 80 -8.08 3.31 -21.00
C ALA A 80 -6.60 3.56 -21.36
N GLU A 81 -6.28 4.66 -22.03
CA GLU A 81 -4.90 4.99 -22.37
C GLU A 81 -4.00 5.09 -21.13
N VAL A 82 -2.76 4.60 -21.25
CA VAL A 82 -1.75 4.71 -20.20
C VAL A 82 -1.20 6.13 -20.17
N LEU A 83 -1.34 6.82 -19.03
CA LEU A 83 -0.82 8.19 -18.81
C LEU A 83 0.67 8.20 -18.46
N GLY A 84 1.20 7.05 -18.06
CA GLY A 84 2.58 6.88 -17.66
C GLY A 84 2.72 5.69 -16.73
N GLN A 85 3.89 5.57 -16.11
CA GLN A 85 4.27 4.39 -15.37
C GLN A 85 5.00 4.76 -14.08
N ILE A 86 4.69 4.02 -13.02
CA ILE A 86 5.58 3.92 -11.86
C ILE A 86 6.65 2.90 -12.21
N VAL A 87 7.91 3.25 -12.00
CA VAL A 87 9.06 2.36 -12.16
C VAL A 87 9.75 2.27 -10.80
N VAL A 88 9.74 1.07 -10.22
CA VAL A 88 10.44 0.77 -8.97
C VAL A 88 11.62 -0.12 -9.27
N ALA A 89 12.82 0.29 -8.85
CA ALA A 89 14.02 -0.51 -9.03
C ALA A 89 14.63 -0.89 -7.68
N ALA A 90 14.77 -2.20 -7.47
CA ALA A 90 15.53 -2.81 -6.39
C ALA A 90 16.96 -3.03 -6.86
N VAL A 91 17.88 -2.22 -6.34
CA VAL A 91 19.29 -2.26 -6.71
C VAL A 91 20.08 -2.90 -5.57
N PRO A 92 20.67 -4.10 -5.78
CA PRO A 92 21.49 -4.77 -4.77
C PRO A 92 22.53 -3.82 -4.17
N GLY A 93 22.61 -3.79 -2.83
CA GLY A 93 23.54 -2.90 -2.12
C GLY A 93 23.16 -1.42 -2.02
N ARG A 94 22.20 -0.96 -2.82
CA ARG A 94 21.83 0.47 -2.92
C ARG A 94 20.40 0.78 -2.48
N GLY A 95 19.53 -0.23 -2.45
CA GLY A 95 18.16 -0.12 -1.94
C GLY A 95 17.14 0.06 -3.05
N LEU A 96 16.00 0.67 -2.68
CA LEU A 96 14.87 0.90 -3.57
C LEU A 96 14.91 2.32 -4.14
N THR A 97 14.49 2.45 -5.39
CA THR A 97 14.27 3.75 -6.04
C THR A 97 12.94 3.75 -6.76
N SER A 98 12.25 4.89 -6.76
CA SER A 98 10.94 5.08 -7.38
C SER A 98 10.98 6.25 -8.35
N HIS A 99 10.47 6.02 -9.56
CA HIS A 99 10.35 7.04 -10.60
C HIS A 99 8.97 6.99 -11.23
N TYR A 100 8.42 8.16 -11.57
CA TYR A 100 7.31 8.27 -12.48
C TYR A 100 7.84 8.60 -13.88
N ARG A 101 7.41 7.83 -14.88
CA ARG A 101 7.69 8.06 -16.30
C ARG A 101 6.38 8.40 -17.02
N PRO A 102 6.14 9.65 -17.43
CA PRO A 102 4.94 10.01 -18.20
C PRO A 102 4.90 9.29 -19.56
N ALA A 103 3.70 9.09 -20.10
CA ALA A 103 3.54 8.60 -21.47
C ALA A 103 4.04 9.66 -22.47
N GLY A 104 4.87 9.25 -23.43
CA GLY A 104 5.48 10.13 -24.43
C GLY A 104 6.92 10.55 -24.11
N GLU A 105 7.34 11.73 -24.59
CA GLU A 105 8.73 12.23 -24.51
C GLU A 105 9.11 12.87 -23.17
N GLY A 106 8.28 12.68 -22.13
CA GLY A 106 8.54 13.30 -20.83
C GLY A 106 9.71 12.64 -20.08
N ARG A 107 10.42 13.44 -19.28
CA ARG A 107 11.53 12.97 -18.46
C ARG A 107 11.00 12.20 -17.25
N ALA A 108 11.66 11.10 -16.90
CA ALA A 108 11.38 10.38 -15.66
C ALA A 108 11.69 11.26 -14.43
N MET A 109 10.79 11.25 -13.45
CA MET A 109 10.85 12.06 -12.23
C MET A 109 10.95 11.14 -11.02
N ALA A 110 11.99 11.30 -10.21
CA ALA A 110 12.10 10.58 -8.96
C ALA A 110 11.05 11.08 -7.96
N PHE A 111 10.49 10.18 -7.17
CA PHE A 111 9.58 10.53 -6.07
C PHE A 111 9.85 9.63 -4.86
N THR A 112 9.38 10.06 -3.69
CA THR A 112 9.47 9.28 -2.45
C THR A 112 8.10 8.73 -2.13
N THR A 113 8.02 7.46 -1.76
CA THR A 113 6.78 6.83 -1.29
C THR A 113 6.41 7.34 0.10
N ASP A 114 5.11 7.38 0.39
CA ASP A 114 4.61 7.95 1.65
C ASP A 114 5.05 7.15 2.88
N VAL A 115 5.15 5.82 2.73
CA VAL A 115 5.63 4.92 3.78
C VAL A 115 6.85 4.16 3.26
N TYR A 116 8.01 4.50 3.79
CA TYR A 116 9.27 3.83 3.48
C TYR A 116 10.06 3.46 4.75
N LEU A 117 10.26 2.16 4.97
CA LEU A 117 11.22 1.66 5.96
C LEU A 117 12.52 1.25 5.26
N LYS A 118 13.59 2.02 5.49
CA LYS A 118 14.91 1.78 4.88
C LYS A 118 15.75 0.72 5.62
N ASP A 119 15.30 0.20 6.76
CA ASP A 119 16.13 -0.74 7.53
C ASP A 119 16.21 -2.12 6.87
N TRP A 120 17.43 -2.53 6.54
CA TRP A 120 17.75 -3.76 5.83
C TRP A 120 17.59 -5.02 6.70
N GLY A 121 17.75 -4.91 8.02
CA GLY A 121 17.72 -6.06 8.94
C GLY A 121 16.33 -6.68 9.17
N TYR A 122 15.27 -5.95 8.81
CA TYR A 122 13.87 -6.41 8.85
C TYR A 122 13.25 -6.52 7.44
N GLY A 123 14.12 -6.38 6.41
CA GLY A 123 13.75 -6.17 5.01
C GLY A 123 12.98 -4.86 4.80
N PRO A 124 12.83 -4.39 3.56
CA PRO A 124 11.84 -3.39 3.21
C PRO A 124 10.52 -4.07 2.80
N PRO A 125 9.61 -4.43 3.71
CA PRO A 125 8.23 -4.67 3.30
C PRO A 125 7.50 -3.34 3.09
N PHE A 126 7.99 -2.24 3.70
CA PHE A 126 7.33 -0.94 3.61
C PHE A 126 7.91 -0.08 2.49
N PHE A 127 7.29 -0.14 1.32
CA PHE A 127 7.50 0.80 0.21
C PHE A 127 6.15 1.14 -0.42
N HIS A 128 5.33 1.87 0.34
CA HIS A 128 3.91 2.05 0.01
C HIS A 128 3.54 3.50 -0.33
N GLN A 129 2.58 3.65 -1.23
CA GLN A 129 2.01 4.91 -1.66
C GLN A 129 0.56 5.03 -1.18
N THR A 130 0.13 6.21 -0.76
CA THR A 130 -1.28 6.49 -0.41
C THR A 130 -2.20 6.17 -1.59
N PHE A 131 -3.35 5.56 -1.30
CA PHE A 131 -4.51 5.58 -2.18
C PHE A 131 -5.71 6.22 -1.48
N LEU A 132 -6.48 6.98 -2.25
CA LEU A 132 -7.65 7.76 -1.82
C LEU A 132 -8.96 6.98 -1.90
N GLU A 133 -9.03 6.02 -2.81
CA GLU A 133 -10.21 5.21 -3.10
C GLU A 133 -9.74 3.87 -3.66
N GLU A 134 -10.38 2.79 -3.21
CA GLU A 134 -10.37 1.50 -3.90
C GLU A 134 -11.73 1.31 -4.58
N ARG A 135 -11.70 0.95 -5.87
CA ARG A 135 -12.90 0.67 -6.65
C ARG A 135 -12.66 -0.47 -7.63
N ALA A 136 -13.35 -1.58 -7.40
CA ALA A 136 -13.32 -2.76 -8.26
C ALA A 136 -11.89 -3.27 -8.51
N GLY A 137 -11.04 -3.27 -7.47
CA GLY A 137 -9.66 -3.72 -7.55
C GLY A 137 -8.70 -2.70 -8.18
N TRP A 138 -9.09 -1.43 -8.26
CA TRP A 138 -8.21 -0.33 -8.68
C TRP A 138 -8.01 0.67 -7.55
N TYR A 139 -6.81 1.23 -7.48
CA TYR A 139 -6.43 2.24 -6.49
C TYR A 139 -6.32 3.62 -7.13
N LEU A 140 -7.04 4.60 -6.59
CA LEU A 140 -6.86 6.00 -6.95
C LEU A 140 -5.71 6.57 -6.14
N LEU A 141 -4.58 6.84 -6.79
CA LEU A 141 -3.44 7.52 -6.18
C LEU A 141 -3.66 9.04 -6.23
N PRO A 142 -3.21 9.81 -5.20
CA PRO A 142 -3.32 11.27 -5.17
C PRO A 142 -2.51 11.95 -6.29
N ALA A 143 -2.47 13.27 -6.37
CA ALA A 143 -1.50 13.96 -7.24
C ALA A 143 -0.12 14.03 -6.54
N ASP A 144 0.95 14.38 -7.28
CA ASP A 144 2.36 14.40 -6.81
C ASP A 144 2.98 12.99 -6.60
N PRO A 145 3.83 12.51 -7.52
CA PRO A 145 4.54 13.23 -8.58
C PRO A 145 3.73 13.46 -9.87
N TRP A 146 2.51 12.96 -9.94
CA TRP A 146 1.66 13.07 -11.14
C TRP A 146 0.89 14.39 -11.14
N GLU A 147 0.54 14.89 -12.32
CA GLU A 147 -0.16 16.18 -12.46
C GLU A 147 -1.60 16.17 -11.92
N ARG A 148 -2.20 14.98 -11.80
CA ARG A 148 -3.56 14.74 -11.32
C ARG A 148 -3.65 13.36 -10.67
N PRO A 149 -4.72 13.07 -9.91
CA PRO A 149 -4.98 11.72 -9.42
C PRO A 149 -5.04 10.71 -10.58
N VAL A 150 -4.49 9.52 -10.34
CA VAL A 150 -4.35 8.45 -11.34
C VAL A 150 -4.76 7.10 -10.77
N TRP A 151 -5.24 6.23 -11.64
CA TRP A 151 -5.65 4.88 -11.27
C TRP A 151 -4.54 3.87 -11.54
N LEU A 152 -4.29 3.03 -10.55
CA LEU A 152 -3.39 1.88 -10.58
C LEU A 152 -4.22 0.59 -10.52
N ASP A 153 -3.94 -0.36 -11.41
CA ASP A 153 -4.59 -1.68 -11.39
C ASP A 153 -4.06 -2.49 -10.21
N GLY A 154 -4.92 -2.80 -9.25
CA GLY A 154 -4.58 -3.54 -8.05
C GLY A 154 -4.28 -5.03 -8.29
N ASN A 155 -4.56 -5.54 -9.49
CA ASN A 155 -4.17 -6.89 -9.89
C ASN A 155 -2.75 -6.95 -10.45
N ALA A 156 -2.04 -5.82 -10.56
CA ALA A 156 -0.67 -5.83 -11.03
C ALA A 156 0.21 -6.65 -10.06
N PRO A 157 1.16 -7.45 -10.58
CA PRO A 157 1.97 -8.34 -9.75
C PRO A 157 2.69 -7.59 -8.63
N GLY A 158 2.57 -8.11 -7.41
CA GLY A 158 3.31 -7.61 -6.26
C GLY A 158 2.77 -6.34 -5.62
N LEU A 159 1.57 -5.90 -5.99
CA LEU A 159 0.85 -4.93 -5.18
C LEU A 159 0.25 -5.65 -3.97
N ALA A 160 0.41 -5.03 -2.80
CA ALA A 160 -0.19 -5.48 -1.56
C ALA A 160 -0.78 -4.27 -0.84
N GLU A 161 -1.99 -4.40 -0.29
CA GLU A 161 -2.61 -3.32 0.46
C GLU A 161 -2.14 -3.31 1.91
N LEU A 162 -1.95 -2.11 2.43
CA LEU A 162 -1.83 -1.83 3.85
C LEU A 162 -3.00 -0.92 4.23
N ARG A 163 -4.02 -1.51 4.85
CA ARG A 163 -5.20 -0.81 5.35
C ARG A 163 -5.04 -0.52 6.84
N ILE A 164 -5.53 0.64 7.26
CA ILE A 164 -5.60 0.96 8.68
C ILE A 164 -6.68 0.11 9.32
N SER A 165 -6.33 -0.62 10.38
CA SER A 165 -7.25 -1.50 11.10
C SER A 165 -7.34 -1.14 12.59
N THR A 166 -8.46 -1.53 13.22
CA THR A 166 -8.65 -1.39 14.66
C THR A 166 -7.54 -2.13 15.42
N GLY A 167 -6.95 -1.46 16.41
CA GLY A 167 -5.85 -1.98 17.22
C GLY A 167 -4.47 -1.60 16.71
N GLU A 168 -4.36 -1.02 15.50
CA GLU A 168 -3.08 -0.51 15.00
C GLU A 168 -2.68 0.79 15.67
N ILE A 169 -1.37 1.03 15.72
CA ILE A 169 -0.81 2.30 16.17
C ILE A 169 -0.22 3.03 14.99
N ILE A 170 -0.77 4.21 14.74
CA ILE A 170 -0.34 5.13 13.70
C ILE A 170 0.40 6.30 14.32
N GLU A 171 1.29 6.90 13.54
CA GLU A 171 1.91 8.17 13.85
C GLU A 171 1.22 9.27 13.05
N LEU A 172 0.79 10.34 13.73
CA LEU A 172 0.28 11.57 13.12
C LEU A 172 1.11 12.73 13.64
N ARG A 173 1.84 13.42 12.74
CA ARG A 173 2.66 14.60 13.08
C ARG A 173 3.66 14.36 14.23
N GLY A 174 4.20 13.14 14.32
CA GLY A 174 5.17 12.74 15.34
C GLY A 174 4.56 12.24 16.66
N GLU A 175 3.24 12.24 16.79
CA GLU A 175 2.52 11.68 17.95
C GLU A 175 1.89 10.33 17.61
N GLY A 176 1.90 9.40 18.56
CA GLY A 176 1.34 8.06 18.39
C GLY A 176 -0.12 7.98 18.82
N PHE A 177 -0.93 7.27 18.03
CA PHE A 177 -2.34 7.07 18.28
C PHE A 177 -2.73 5.61 18.06
N LEU A 178 -3.45 5.03 19.01
CA LEU A 178 -4.12 3.75 18.84
C LEU A 178 -5.45 3.96 18.10
N VAL A 179 -5.66 3.22 17.01
CA VAL A 179 -6.91 3.19 16.26
C VAL A 179 -7.91 2.32 17.01
N LEU A 180 -9.00 2.92 17.47
CA LEU A 180 -10.10 2.22 18.14
C LEU A 180 -11.13 1.71 17.13
N GLU A 181 -11.37 2.49 16.08
CA GLU A 181 -12.31 2.15 15.01
C GLU A 181 -11.85 2.80 13.70
N ALA A 182 -11.89 2.03 12.62
CA ALA A 182 -11.65 2.52 11.27
C ALA A 182 -12.89 2.29 10.41
N THR A 183 -13.43 3.37 9.84
CA THR A 183 -14.57 3.33 8.92
C THR A 183 -14.14 3.90 7.55
N PRO A 184 -14.96 3.73 6.49
CA PRO A 184 -14.68 4.38 5.21
C PRO A 184 -14.64 5.92 5.26
N ARG A 185 -15.13 6.56 6.33
CA ARG A 185 -15.23 8.04 6.43
C ARG A 185 -14.31 8.65 7.48
N SER A 186 -13.98 7.90 8.51
CA SER A 186 -13.31 8.43 9.69
C SER A 186 -12.49 7.38 10.42
N LEU A 187 -11.58 7.88 11.26
CA LEU A 187 -10.89 7.11 12.28
C LEU A 187 -11.28 7.61 13.67
N THR A 188 -11.68 6.69 14.53
CA THR A 188 -11.74 6.95 15.98
C THR A 188 -10.45 6.45 16.60
N MET A 189 -9.72 7.34 17.26
CA MET A 189 -8.39 7.04 17.81
C MET A 189 -8.22 7.62 19.21
N ARG A 190 -7.26 7.13 19.98
CA ARG A 190 -6.81 7.76 21.23
C ARG A 190 -5.30 7.88 21.26
N PRO A 191 -4.73 8.79 22.06
CA PRO A 191 -3.29 8.81 22.28
C PRO A 191 -2.78 7.42 22.68
N GLU A 192 -1.66 7.02 22.08
CA GLU A 192 -0.94 5.82 22.43
C GLU A 192 -0.49 5.86 23.90
N GLN A 193 -0.51 4.69 24.54
CA GLN A 193 -0.03 4.49 25.90
C GLN A 193 0.97 3.33 25.95
N ASP A 194 1.82 3.30 26.98
CA ASP A 194 2.86 2.27 27.17
C ASP A 194 2.33 0.83 27.15
N ALA A 195 1.07 0.63 27.55
CA ALA A 195 0.41 -0.67 27.54
C ALA A 195 0.07 -1.19 26.12
N ASP A 196 -0.04 -0.29 25.13
CA ASP A 196 -0.49 -0.63 23.77
C ASP A 196 0.58 -1.38 22.97
N MET A 197 1.86 -1.16 23.30
CA MET A 197 3.03 -1.87 22.74
C MET A 197 3.89 -2.47 23.84
N TRP A 198 3.25 -3.19 24.75
CA TRP A 198 3.97 -3.85 25.82
C TRP A 198 4.77 -5.05 25.30
N CYS A 199 6.09 -4.88 25.26
CA CYS A 199 7.03 -5.88 24.76
C CYS A 199 7.99 -6.43 25.82
N GLN A 200 7.67 -6.19 27.09
CA GLN A 200 8.47 -6.63 28.22
C GLN A 200 7.86 -7.87 28.87
N GLU A 201 8.66 -8.58 29.66
CA GLU A 201 8.14 -9.67 30.49
C GLU A 201 7.18 -9.12 31.56
N GLY A 202 6.12 -9.87 31.86
CA GLY A 202 5.10 -9.52 32.86
C GLY A 202 3.87 -8.84 32.27
N ASP A 203 2.97 -8.39 33.15
CA ASP A 203 1.71 -7.76 32.75
C ASP A 203 1.94 -6.31 32.27
N PRO A 204 1.21 -5.85 31.23
CA PRO A 204 1.27 -4.47 30.81
C PRO A 204 0.77 -3.52 31.92
N PRO A 205 1.27 -2.27 31.96
CA PRO A 205 0.74 -1.27 32.88
C PRO A 205 -0.77 -1.04 32.60
N PRO A 206 -1.56 -0.65 33.62
CA PRO A 206 -2.97 -0.36 33.43
C PRO A 206 -3.16 0.82 32.47
N LEU A 207 -4.17 0.73 31.61
CA LEU A 207 -4.56 1.83 30.73
C LEU A 207 -5.09 3.01 31.53
N ARG A 208 -4.64 4.21 31.18
CA ARG A 208 -5.17 5.48 31.64
C ARG A 208 -6.44 5.83 30.86
N GLU A 209 -7.42 6.41 31.54
CA GLU A 209 -8.59 6.97 30.87
C GLU A 209 -8.16 8.13 29.95
N THR A 210 -8.51 8.02 28.67
CA THR A 210 -8.24 9.02 27.65
C THR A 210 -9.49 9.16 26.77
N ALA A 211 -9.81 10.40 26.40
CA ALA A 211 -10.95 10.66 25.53
C ALA A 211 -10.60 10.24 24.08
N PRO A 212 -11.42 9.42 23.41
CA PRO A 212 -11.28 9.19 21.98
C PRO A 212 -11.47 10.46 21.18
N ARG A 213 -10.75 10.55 20.06
CA ARG A 213 -10.89 11.57 19.04
C ARG A 213 -11.40 10.92 17.76
N LEU A 214 -12.49 11.45 17.23
CA LEU A 214 -12.95 11.17 15.87
C LEU A 214 -12.25 12.15 14.93
N MET A 215 -11.67 11.64 13.85
CA MET A 215 -11.13 12.45 12.75
C MET A 215 -11.67 11.95 11.43
N ASP A 216 -12.14 12.86 10.61
CA ASP A 216 -12.53 12.53 9.24
C ASP A 216 -11.27 12.32 8.38
N TRP A 217 -11.36 11.46 7.36
CA TRP A 217 -10.21 11.18 6.50
C TRP A 217 -9.65 12.43 5.81
N ASP A 218 -10.47 13.44 5.57
CA ASP A 218 -10.06 14.71 4.96
C ASP A 218 -9.16 15.54 5.89
N GLU A 219 -9.21 15.32 7.21
CA GLU A 219 -8.27 15.91 8.17
C GLU A 219 -6.94 15.16 8.24
N LEU A 220 -6.88 13.95 7.66
CA LEU A 220 -5.75 13.03 7.70
C LEU A 220 -4.97 13.00 6.39
N VAL A 221 -5.29 13.88 5.44
CA VAL A 221 -4.57 14.06 4.19
C VAL A 221 -4.00 15.48 4.08
N ASP A 222 -2.95 15.63 3.29
CA ASP A 222 -2.43 16.95 2.92
C ASP A 222 -3.24 17.58 1.77
N GLU A 223 -2.83 18.78 1.33
CA GLU A 223 -3.49 19.51 0.24
C GLU A 223 -3.45 18.78 -1.12
N ARG A 224 -2.59 17.77 -1.26
CA ARG A 224 -2.41 16.97 -2.48
C ARG A 224 -3.07 15.59 -2.39
N GLY A 225 -3.54 15.21 -1.20
CA GLY A 225 -4.23 13.94 -0.93
C GLY A 225 -3.33 12.85 -0.35
N HIS A 226 -2.08 13.15 0.05
CA HIS A 226 -1.25 12.15 0.72
C HIS A 226 -1.65 12.01 2.19
N LEU A 227 -1.67 10.78 2.69
CA LEU A 227 -1.96 10.55 4.11
C LEU A 227 -0.86 11.15 4.99
N LEU A 228 -1.28 11.96 5.97
CA LEU A 228 -0.42 12.56 7.00
C LEU A 228 -0.10 11.58 8.15
N ILE A 229 -0.72 10.41 8.11
CA ILE A 229 -0.52 9.32 9.05
C ILE A 229 0.34 8.23 8.42
N ARG A 230 0.93 7.39 9.26
CA ARG A 230 1.68 6.20 8.84
C ARG A 230 1.70 5.16 9.96
N PRO A 231 1.94 3.88 9.67
CA PRO A 231 2.22 2.90 10.72
C PRO A 231 3.41 3.36 11.57
N LYS A 232 3.23 3.43 12.90
CA LYS A 232 4.32 3.84 13.80
C LYS A 232 5.34 2.72 13.99
N TYR A 233 4.86 1.51 14.21
CA TYR A 233 5.68 0.33 14.47
C TYR A 233 5.73 -0.57 13.25
N MET A 234 6.69 -0.30 12.38
CA MET A 234 6.99 -1.12 11.21
C MET A 234 7.94 -2.29 11.52
N LYS A 235 8.32 -2.45 12.79
CA LYS A 235 9.15 -3.55 13.28
C LYS A 235 8.48 -4.14 14.51
N GLY A 236 8.53 -5.45 14.63
CA GLY A 236 8.17 -6.11 15.86
C GLY A 236 9.13 -5.72 16.98
N CYS A 237 8.64 -5.92 18.20
CA CYS A 237 9.49 -6.37 19.28
C CYS A 237 9.84 -7.84 19.03
#